data_AF-A0A2E5F019-F1
#
_entry.id   AF-A0A2E5F019-F1
#
_cell.length_a   1.000
_cell.length_b   1.000
_cell.length_c   1.000
_cell.angle_alpha   90.00
_cell.angle_beta   90.00
_cell.angle_gamma   90.00
#
_symmetry.space_group_name_H-M   'P 1'
#
loop_
_entity.id
_entity.type
_entity.pdbx_description
1 polymer ?
#
loop_
_entity_poly.entity_id
_entity_poly.type
_entity_poly.pdbx_seq_one_letter_code
_entity_poly.pdbx_strand_id
1 'polypeptide(L)'
;GRPASEEEKGAVKPLLEKGFVALQQIAKFEPYIAGKELTYADFYFLFAVPPVTQVCKRTWDWNVRSDMPKIKELSDLLGKRESIKRVHADQSGA
;
A
#
# COMPACT_ATOMS: atom_id res chain seq x y z
N GLY A 1 9.50 7.21 -19.18
CA GLY A 1 8.70 6.17 -19.87
C GLY A 1 7.52 6.82 -20.56
N ARG A 2 6.87 6.14 -21.52
CA ARG A 2 5.66 6.67 -22.17
C ARG A 2 4.50 6.78 -21.14
N PRO A 3 3.64 7.80 -21.22
CA PRO A 3 2.40 7.82 -20.45
C PRO A 3 1.50 6.63 -20.81
N ALA A 4 0.79 6.07 -19.82
CA ALA A 4 -0.23 5.07 -20.07
C ALA A 4 -1.41 5.69 -20.85
N SER A 5 -1.97 4.92 -21.78
CA SER A 5 -3.19 5.26 -22.53
C SER A 5 -4.43 5.23 -21.64
N GLU A 6 -5.49 5.91 -22.07
CA GLU A 6 -6.78 5.88 -21.36
C GLU A 6 -7.40 4.48 -21.33
N GLU A 7 -7.17 3.68 -22.37
CA GLU A 7 -7.59 2.27 -22.42
C GLU A 7 -6.87 1.44 -21.34
N GLU A 8 -5.54 1.53 -21.24
CA GLU A 8 -4.75 0.85 -20.20
C GLU A 8 -5.21 1.28 -18.79
N LYS A 9 -5.43 2.58 -18.58
CA LYS A 9 -5.93 3.11 -17.30
C LYS A 9 -7.33 2.58 -16.98
N GLY A 10 -8.23 2.57 -17.97
CA GLY A 10 -9.60 2.08 -17.84
C GLY A 10 -9.66 0.59 -17.52
N ALA A 11 -8.77 -0.22 -18.10
CA ALA A 11 -8.67 -1.65 -17.81
C ALA A 11 -8.10 -1.94 -16.41
N VAL A 12 -7.11 -1.16 -15.96
CA VAL A 12 -6.42 -1.41 -14.68
C VAL A 12 -7.21 -0.91 -13.47
N LYS A 13 -7.93 0.22 -13.57
CA LYS A 13 -8.69 0.79 -12.45
C LYS A 13 -9.64 -0.21 -11.76
N PRO A 14 -10.53 -0.94 -12.46
CA PRO A 14 -11.44 -1.89 -11.81
C PRO A 14 -10.71 -3.08 -11.17
N LEU A 15 -9.53 -3.46 -11.68
CA LEU A 15 -8.70 -4.51 -11.08
C LEU A 15 -8.14 -4.05 -9.73
N LEU A 16 -7.70 -2.79 -9.64
CA LEU A 16 -7.23 -2.21 -8.38
C LEU A 16 -8.38 -2.07 -7.37
N GLU A 17 -9.54 -1.57 -7.79
CA GLU A 17 -10.75 -1.49 -6.96
C GLU A 17 -11.12 -2.86 -6.37
N LYS A 18 -11.20 -3.88 -7.22
CA LYS A 18 -11.45 -5.26 -6.78
C LYS A 18 -10.36 -5.76 -5.81
N GLY A 19 -9.10 -5.47 -6.11
CA GLY A 19 -7.97 -5.86 -5.26
C GLY A 19 -8.03 -5.26 -3.86
N PHE A 20 -8.35 -3.97 -3.74
CA PHE A 20 -8.47 -3.31 -2.44
C PHE A 20 -9.70 -3.76 -1.66
N VAL A 21 -10.82 -4.06 -2.33
CA VAL A 21 -11.99 -4.69 -1.68
C VAL A 21 -11.62 -6.07 -1.13
N ALA A 22 -10.97 -6.92 -1.93
CA ALA A 22 -10.54 -8.23 -1.49
C ALA A 22 -9.54 -8.15 -0.32
N LEU A 23 -8.59 -7.21 -0.37
CA LEU A 23 -7.64 -6.98 0.71
C LEU A 23 -8.34 -6.62 2.02
N GLN A 24 -9.36 -5.75 1.98
CA GLN A 24 -10.15 -5.39 3.17
C GLN A 24 -10.88 -6.59 3.77
N GLN A 25 -11.32 -7.53 2.94
CA GLN A 25 -12.04 -8.72 3.41
C GLN A 25 -11.11 -9.73 4.09
N ILE A 26 -9.86 -9.87 3.62
CA ILE A 26 -8.94 -10.89 4.13
C ILE A 26 -7.98 -10.38 5.22
N ALA A 27 -7.72 -9.07 5.25
CA ALA A 27 -6.78 -8.48 6.21
C ALA A 27 -7.43 -8.35 7.59
N LYS A 28 -6.75 -8.85 8.62
CA LYS A 28 -7.24 -8.82 10.00
C LYS A 28 -6.92 -7.49 10.68
N PHE A 29 -5.71 -6.98 10.49
CA PHE A 29 -5.21 -5.76 11.16
C PHE A 29 -5.32 -5.84 12.69
N GLU A 30 -4.70 -6.85 13.33
CA GLU A 30 -4.85 -7.10 14.78
C GLU A 30 -3.53 -7.16 15.60
N PRO A 31 -2.55 -6.24 15.51
CA PRO A 31 -2.54 -5.00 14.74
C PRO A 31 -1.86 -5.17 13.37
N TYR A 32 -1.31 -6.36 13.09
CA TYR A 32 -0.61 -6.69 11.85
C TYR A 32 -1.60 -7.18 10.79
N ILE A 33 -1.21 -7.12 9.51
CA ILE A 33 -2.11 -7.37 8.38
C ILE A 33 -2.74 -8.77 8.43
N ALA A 34 -1.98 -9.76 8.90
CA ALA A 34 -2.40 -11.16 8.99
C ALA A 34 -2.94 -11.57 10.37
N GLY A 35 -2.92 -10.68 11.37
CA GLY A 35 -3.42 -10.94 12.72
C GLY A 35 -2.56 -10.34 13.83
N LYS A 36 -2.37 -11.12 14.91
CA LYS A 36 -1.71 -10.70 16.16
C LYS A 36 -0.20 -10.64 16.09
N GLU A 37 0.40 -11.35 15.14
CA GLU A 37 1.83 -11.50 15.03
C GLU A 37 2.34 -10.83 13.75
N LEU A 38 3.55 -10.29 13.84
CA LEU A 38 4.26 -9.73 12.70
C LEU A 38 4.65 -10.88 11.75
N THR A 39 4.33 -10.72 10.48
CA THR A 39 4.64 -11.72 9.45
C THR A 39 5.33 -11.09 8.24
N TYR A 40 5.73 -11.93 7.29
CA TYR A 40 6.25 -11.46 6.01
C TYR A 40 5.24 -10.55 5.26
N ALA A 41 3.94 -10.81 5.41
CA ALA A 41 2.89 -10.06 4.71
C ALA A 41 2.92 -8.56 5.07
N ASP A 42 3.32 -8.22 6.30
CA ASP A 42 3.44 -6.84 6.77
C ASP A 42 4.54 -6.08 6.01
N PHE A 43 5.68 -6.72 5.77
CA PHE A 43 6.78 -6.10 5.02
C PHE A 43 6.46 -5.99 3.54
N TYR A 44 5.84 -7.01 2.95
CA TYR A 44 5.35 -6.92 1.57
C TYR A 44 4.36 -5.76 1.43
N PHE A 45 3.40 -5.66 2.35
CA PHE A 45 2.44 -4.56 2.38
C PHE A 45 3.13 -3.19 2.47
N LEU A 46 4.07 -3.03 3.42
CA LEU A 46 4.75 -1.76 3.69
C LEU A 46 5.47 -1.20 2.46
N PHE A 47 6.05 -2.06 1.62
CA PHE A 47 6.79 -1.60 0.44
C PHE A 47 5.99 -1.64 -0.86
N ALA A 48 5.05 -2.58 -1.01
CA ALA A 48 4.27 -2.72 -2.25
C ALA A 48 3.09 -1.74 -2.32
N VAL A 49 2.43 -1.44 -1.20
CA VAL A 49 1.18 -0.65 -1.21
C VAL A 49 1.41 0.85 -1.40
N PRO A 50 2.43 1.51 -0.81
CA PRO A 50 2.62 2.95 -0.99
C PRO A 50 2.75 3.40 -2.45
N PRO A 51 3.58 2.77 -3.32
CA PRO A 51 3.65 3.13 -4.73
C PRO A 51 2.29 2.99 -5.44
N VAL A 52 1.55 1.92 -5.16
CA VAL A 52 0.20 1.72 -5.74
C VAL A 52 -0.76 2.83 -5.31
N THR A 53 -0.77 3.20 -4.03
CA THR A 53 -1.63 4.32 -3.55
C THR A 53 -1.26 5.67 -4.20
N GLN A 54 0.03 5.89 -4.51
CA GLN A 54 0.46 7.08 -5.23
C GLN A 54 0.01 7.06 -6.70
N VAL A 55 0.07 5.90 -7.36
CA VAL A 55 -0.45 5.73 -8.73
C VAL A 55 -1.96 5.99 -8.75
N CYS A 56 -2.72 5.44 -7.80
CA CYS A 56 -4.17 5.67 -7.72
C CYS A 56 -4.52 7.16 -7.64
N LYS A 57 -3.83 7.88 -6.74
CA LYS A 57 -4.03 9.32 -6.55
C LYS A 57 -3.62 10.11 -7.79
N ARG A 58 -2.45 9.85 -8.38
CA ARG A 58 -1.95 10.63 -9.52
C ARG A 58 -2.71 10.38 -10.82
N THR A 59 -3.30 9.19 -10.97
CA THR A 59 -3.94 8.78 -12.23
C THR A 59 -5.44 9.03 -12.23
N TRP A 60 -6.11 8.85 -11.08
CA TRP A 60 -7.57 8.94 -10.98
C TRP A 60 -8.08 9.83 -9.84
N ASP A 61 -7.20 10.59 -9.18
CA ASP A 61 -7.48 11.33 -7.93
C ASP A 61 -8.10 10.46 -6.81
N TRP A 62 -7.87 9.15 -6.89
CA TRP A 62 -8.42 8.18 -5.95
C TRP A 62 -7.53 8.04 -4.73
N ASN A 63 -8.03 8.52 -3.58
CA ASN A 63 -7.30 8.48 -2.32
C ASN A 63 -7.61 7.22 -1.49
N VAL A 64 -7.03 6.09 -1.90
CA VAL A 64 -7.17 4.79 -1.22
C VAL A 64 -6.85 4.85 0.29
N ARG A 65 -5.90 5.69 0.71
CA ARG A 65 -5.51 5.80 2.12
C ARG A 65 -6.59 6.43 2.99
N SER A 66 -7.43 7.29 2.41
CA SER A 66 -8.61 7.83 3.09
C SER A 66 -9.70 6.78 3.22
N ASP A 67 -9.87 5.94 2.19
CA ASP A 67 -10.88 4.88 2.18
C ASP A 67 -10.53 3.72 3.12
N MET A 68 -9.24 3.51 3.38
CA MET A 68 -8.73 2.45 4.25
C MET A 68 -7.77 3.00 5.32
N PRO A 69 -8.28 3.59 6.42
CA PRO A 69 -7.45 4.17 7.48
C PRO A 69 -6.43 3.20 8.09
N LYS A 70 -6.79 1.90 8.17
CA LYS A 70 -5.92 0.83 8.67
C LYS A 70 -4.60 0.69 7.91
N ILE A 71 -4.53 1.13 6.65
CA ILE A 71 -3.27 1.19 5.88
C ILE A 71 -2.26 2.11 6.57
N LYS A 72 -2.72 3.29 7.01
CA LYS A 72 -1.88 4.25 7.69
C LYS A 72 -1.45 3.73 9.06
N GLU A 73 -2.38 3.17 9.83
CA GLU A 73 -2.10 2.62 11.15
C GLU A 73 -1.01 1.54 11.11
N LEU A 74 -1.14 0.57 10.19
CA LEU A 74 -0.13 -0.47 10.02
C LEU A 74 1.21 0.10 9.54
N SER A 75 1.20 1.04 8.60
CA SER A 75 2.43 1.68 8.11
C SER A 75 3.15 2.43 9.22
N ASP A 76 2.41 3.19 10.05
CA ASP A 76 2.96 3.93 11.18
C ASP A 76 3.49 2.98 12.27
N LEU A 77 2.83 1.84 12.51
CA LEU A 77 3.31 0.80 13.41
C LEU A 77 4.64 0.20 12.94
N LEU A 78 4.72 -0.21 11.68
CA LEU A 78 5.92 -0.83 11.10
C LEU A 78 7.07 0.19 10.97
N GLY A 79 6.76 1.44 10.66
CA GLY A 79 7.73 2.54 10.53
C GLY A 79 8.50 2.86 11.81
N LYS A 80 8.01 2.44 12.99
CA LYS A 80 8.72 2.61 14.27
C LYS A 80 9.96 1.72 14.38
N ARG A 81 10.09 0.67 13.56
CA ARG A 81 11.18 -0.31 13.64
C ARG A 81 12.49 0.25 13.08
N GLU A 82 13.60 0.04 13.78
CA GLU A 82 14.93 0.51 13.35
C GLU A 82 15.34 -0.02 11.98
N SER A 83 15.02 -1.28 11.67
CA SER A 83 15.31 -1.86 10.35
C SER A 83 14.57 -1.13 9.22
N ILE A 84 13.34 -0.69 9.46
CA ILE A 84 12.53 0.04 8.48
C ILE A 84 13.04 1.48 8.33
N LYS A 85 13.36 2.15 9.45
CA LYS A 85 13.99 3.48 9.42
C LYS A 85 15.28 3.45 8.61
N ARG A 86 16.10 2.41 8.80
CA ARG A 86 17.35 2.23 8.05
C ARG A 86 17.11 2.07 6.55
N VAL A 87 16.19 1.19 6.14
CA VAL A 87 15.83 0.99 4.73
C VAL A 87 15.37 2.30 4.09
N HIS A 88 14.53 3.07 4.77
CA HIS A 88 14.07 4.36 4.24
C HIS A 88 15.20 5.40 4.14
N ALA A 89 16.11 5.44 5.11
CA ALA A 89 17.29 6.31 5.04
C ALA A 89 18.18 5.94 3.84
N ASP A 90 18.40 4.64 3.62
CA ASP A 90 19.19 4.14 2.49
C ASP A 90 18.49 4.45 1.14
N GLN A 91 17.16 4.35 1.07
CA GLN A 91 16.37 4.73 -0.12
C GLN A 91 16.41 6.24 -0.42
N SER A 92 16.47 7.09 0.60
CA SER A 92 16.51 8.55 0.42
C SER A 92 17.88 9.09 0.06
N GLY A 93 18.94 8.32 0.33
CA GLY A 93 20.33 8.66 -0.01
C GLY A 93 20.76 8.19 -1.41
N ALA A 94 19.89 7.48 -2.12
CA ALA A 94 20.06 7.03 -3.50
C ALA A 94 19.35 7.98 -4.48
#